data_AF-A0A652M333-F1
#
_entry.id   AF-A0A652M333-F1
#
_cell.length_a   1.000
_cell.length_b   1.000
_cell.length_c   1.000
_cell.angle_alpha   90.00
_cell.angle_beta   90.00
_cell.angle_gamma   90.00
#
_symmetry.space_group_name_H-M   'P 1'
#
loop_
_entity.id
_entity.type
_entity.pdbx_description
1 polymer ?
#
loop_
_entity_poly.entity_id
_entity_poly.type
_entity_poly.pdbx_seq_one_letter_code
_entity_poly.pdbx_strand_id
1 'polypeptide(L)'
;MSTGRMAALVSAAVLLAGMAGAGSAQAQPAAQAVYPGGLVTYSIEFSNPQEKDNNNLPEPYGRVYVTDGVLRQSALWEHPDLDINTPTVPRYPEAGVTQRFADHLINEVCAFVGEDDTGINVDDVLAQGCEPFHGPGAYTIPGPDGSVTVTVYHVG
;
A
#
# COMPACT_ATOMS: atom_id res chain seq x y z
N MET A 1 4.03 54.23 26.36
CA MET A 1 4.12 53.33 25.18
C MET A 1 2.96 53.68 24.28
N SER A 2 3.23 54.27 23.11
CA SER A 2 2.18 54.71 22.19
C SER A 2 2.56 54.31 20.76
N THR A 3 1.64 53.60 20.13
CA THR A 3 1.62 53.10 18.76
C THR A 3 1.58 54.24 17.74
N GLY A 4 2.25 54.03 16.60
CA GLY A 4 2.08 54.90 15.43
C GLY A 4 2.81 54.35 14.20
N ARG A 5 2.19 53.44 13.45
CA ARG A 5 2.54 53.14 12.05
C ARG A 5 1.28 53.21 11.20
N MET A 6 1.19 54.29 10.43
CA MET A 6 0.38 54.48 9.22
C MET A 6 1.18 55.47 8.36
N ALA A 7 1.26 55.42 7.04
CA ALA A 7 0.55 54.66 6.02
C ALA A 7 1.45 54.58 4.78
N ALA A 8 1.18 53.63 3.89
CA ALA A 8 1.39 53.84 2.45
C ALA A 8 0.21 53.19 1.72
N LEU A 9 -0.65 54.04 1.17
CA LEU A 9 -1.70 53.73 0.21
C LEU A 9 -1.07 53.40 -1.14
N VAL A 10 -1.55 52.36 -1.83
CA VAL A 10 -1.67 52.43 -3.31
C VAL A 10 -2.90 51.63 -3.74
N SER A 11 -3.82 52.33 -4.40
CA SER A 11 -5.04 51.84 -5.04
C SER A 11 -4.74 50.98 -6.27
N ALA A 12 -5.57 49.98 -6.53
CA ALA A 12 -5.77 49.45 -7.88
C ALA A 12 -7.24 49.01 -8.07
N ALA A 13 -7.75 49.30 -9.26
CA ALA A 13 -9.15 49.48 -9.62
C ALA A 13 -10.00 48.19 -9.64
N VAL A 14 -11.29 48.34 -9.35
CA VAL A 14 -12.32 47.33 -9.59
C VAL A 14 -12.79 47.45 -11.04
N LEU A 15 -12.47 46.45 -11.87
CA LEU A 15 -13.12 46.25 -13.16
C LEU A 15 -14.28 45.26 -12.98
N LEU A 16 -15.50 45.79 -13.08
CA LEU A 16 -16.74 45.03 -13.16
C LEU A 16 -17.07 44.74 -14.63
N ALA A 17 -16.87 43.49 -15.04
CA ALA A 17 -17.48 42.81 -16.18
C ALA A 17 -17.29 41.31 -15.88
N GLY A 18 -18.26 40.40 -15.92
CA GLY A 18 -19.52 40.33 -16.62
C GLY A 18 -19.59 38.91 -17.21
N MET A 19 -20.70 38.22 -16.96
CA MET A 19 -21.16 37.00 -17.63
C MET A 19 -20.70 35.62 -17.09
N ALA A 20 -21.69 34.73 -17.11
CA ALA A 20 -21.78 33.44 -16.45
C ALA A 20 -20.97 32.33 -17.11
N GLY A 21 -20.54 31.34 -16.33
CA GLY A 21 -20.03 30.07 -16.86
C GLY A 21 -19.33 29.22 -15.81
N ALA A 22 -19.95 28.09 -15.48
CA ALA A 22 -19.40 26.93 -14.75
C ALA A 22 -18.69 27.26 -13.41
N GLY A 23 -19.44 27.11 -12.32
CA GLY A 23 -18.83 26.97 -11.00
C GLY A 23 -17.83 25.83 -11.01
N SER A 24 -16.56 26.16 -10.81
CA SER A 24 -15.54 25.21 -10.39
C SER A 24 -15.96 24.72 -9.01
N ALA A 25 -16.70 23.60 -8.98
CA ALA A 25 -16.85 22.81 -7.78
C ALA A 25 -15.44 22.42 -7.35
N GLN A 26 -14.91 23.12 -6.35
CA GLN A 26 -13.73 22.67 -5.64
C GLN A 26 -14.13 21.32 -5.06
N ALA A 27 -13.62 20.24 -5.65
CA ALA A 27 -13.76 18.91 -5.07
C ALA A 27 -13.17 18.99 -3.67
N GLN A 28 -14.05 18.95 -2.66
CA GLN A 28 -13.62 18.79 -1.29
C GLN A 28 -12.83 17.47 -1.23
N PRO A 29 -11.63 17.44 -0.62
CA PRO A 29 -10.93 16.18 -0.41
C PRO A 29 -11.92 15.24 0.28
N ALA A 30 -12.18 14.08 -0.33
CA ALA A 30 -12.93 13.04 0.34
C ALA A 30 -12.20 12.78 1.66
N ALA A 31 -12.90 12.90 2.80
CA ALA A 31 -12.33 12.54 4.07
C ALA A 31 -11.86 11.08 3.96
N GLN A 32 -10.55 10.83 4.08
CA GLN A 32 -10.02 9.48 4.12
C GLN A 32 -10.70 8.74 5.27
N ALA A 33 -11.34 7.62 4.94
CA ALA A 33 -11.94 6.75 5.95
C ALA A 33 -10.82 6.30 6.90
N VAL A 34 -11.03 6.54 8.19
CA VAL A 34 -10.08 6.15 9.23
C VAL A 34 -10.41 4.72 9.64
N TYR A 35 -9.49 3.78 9.41
CA TYR A 35 -9.66 2.38 9.76
C TYR A 35 -8.96 2.08 11.09
N PRO A 36 -9.69 1.90 12.21
CA PRO A 36 -9.12 1.78 13.56
C PRO A 36 -8.27 0.51 13.79
N GLY A 37 -8.20 -0.40 12.82
CA GLY A 37 -7.73 -1.76 13.01
C GLY A 37 -8.87 -2.72 13.30
N GLY A 38 -8.55 -3.94 13.69
CA GLY A 38 -9.50 -5.04 13.92
C GLY A 38 -9.02 -6.35 13.31
N LEU A 39 -9.96 -7.29 13.13
CA LEU A 39 -9.69 -8.54 12.45
C LEU A 39 -9.67 -8.30 10.94
N VAL A 40 -8.49 -8.37 10.34
CA VAL A 40 -8.27 -8.24 8.91
C VAL A 40 -8.48 -9.60 8.27
N THR A 41 -9.46 -9.72 7.37
CA THR A 41 -9.69 -10.92 6.54
C THR A 41 -9.09 -10.70 5.15
N TYR A 42 -8.18 -11.56 4.71
CA TYR A 42 -7.39 -11.31 3.49
C TYR A 42 -6.91 -12.59 2.77
N SER A 43 -6.42 -12.40 1.55
CA SER A 43 -5.57 -13.33 0.80
C SER A 43 -4.45 -12.56 0.10
N ILE A 44 -3.37 -13.25 -0.24
CA ILE A 44 -2.17 -12.70 -0.89
C ILE A 44 -1.87 -13.56 -2.11
N GLU A 45 -1.57 -12.92 -3.23
CA GLU A 45 -1.08 -13.56 -4.45
C GLU A 45 0.31 -13.02 -4.76
N PHE A 46 1.23 -13.94 -5.09
CA PHE A 46 2.61 -13.65 -5.45
C PHE A 46 2.77 -13.91 -6.95
N SER A 47 3.31 -12.94 -7.68
CA SER A 47 3.49 -13.03 -9.12
C SER A 47 4.94 -12.76 -9.48
N ASN A 48 5.61 -13.77 -10.06
CA ASN A 48 6.89 -13.64 -10.72
C ASN A 48 6.74 -14.01 -12.21
N PRO A 49 6.53 -13.04 -13.12
CA PRO A 49 6.47 -13.31 -14.56
C PRO A 49 7.81 -13.76 -15.16
N GLN A 50 8.91 -13.57 -14.43
CA GLN A 50 10.26 -13.91 -14.88
C GLN A 50 10.73 -15.26 -14.36
N GLU A 51 9.91 -15.97 -13.58
CA GLU A 51 10.18 -17.27 -12.98
C GLU A 51 10.72 -18.25 -14.03
N LYS A 52 11.87 -18.86 -13.75
CA LYS A 52 12.55 -19.79 -14.69
C LYS A 52 12.93 -21.12 -14.07
N ASP A 53 12.49 -21.38 -12.85
CA ASP A 53 12.74 -22.64 -12.18
C ASP A 53 11.98 -23.81 -12.84
N ASN A 54 12.02 -24.98 -12.21
CA ASN A 54 11.44 -26.21 -12.72
C ASN A 54 9.90 -26.24 -12.75
N ASN A 55 9.22 -25.37 -11.99
CA ASN A 55 7.78 -25.41 -11.78
C ASN A 55 7.05 -24.14 -12.25
N ASN A 56 7.78 -23.05 -12.52
CA ASN A 56 7.26 -21.74 -12.96
C ASN A 56 6.26 -21.12 -11.97
N LEU A 57 6.43 -21.37 -10.67
CA LEU A 57 5.67 -20.75 -9.59
C LEU A 57 6.67 -20.13 -8.61
N PRO A 58 6.33 -19.00 -7.98
CA PRO A 58 7.27 -18.28 -7.15
C PRO A 58 7.58 -19.02 -5.83
N GLU A 59 8.82 -18.91 -5.37
CA GLU A 59 9.30 -19.26 -4.02
C GLU A 59 9.46 -17.99 -3.15
N PRO A 60 8.37 -17.31 -2.72
CA PRO A 60 8.48 -16.01 -2.07
C PRO A 60 8.99 -16.13 -0.62
N TYR A 61 9.82 -15.17 -0.22
CA TYR A 61 10.21 -14.94 1.16
C TYR A 61 10.13 -13.44 1.51
N GLY A 62 10.11 -13.12 2.80
CA GLY A 62 10.00 -11.76 3.31
C GLY A 62 8.71 -11.54 4.07
N ARG A 63 8.05 -10.40 3.84
CA ARG A 63 6.94 -9.95 4.68
C ARG A 63 5.88 -9.14 3.94
N VAL A 64 4.63 -9.40 4.30
CA VAL A 64 3.46 -8.57 4.00
C VAL A 64 2.82 -8.12 5.31
N TYR A 65 2.52 -6.83 5.45
CA TYR A 65 1.99 -6.27 6.70
C TYR A 65 1.11 -5.05 6.47
N VAL A 66 0.25 -4.76 7.44
CA VAL A 66 -0.45 -3.47 7.55
C VAL A 66 0.24 -2.57 8.56
N THR A 67 0.21 -1.26 8.34
CA THR A 67 0.90 -0.28 9.19
C THR A 67 0.08 0.99 9.41
N ASP A 68 0.38 1.70 10.50
CA ASP A 68 -0.10 3.07 10.73
C ASP A 68 0.74 4.14 10.00
N GLY A 69 1.75 3.72 9.23
CA GLY A 69 2.65 4.59 8.47
C GLY A 69 3.71 5.28 9.33
N VAL A 70 3.78 4.97 10.63
CA VAL A 70 4.72 5.61 11.56
C VAL A 70 5.58 4.58 12.28
N LEU A 71 4.97 3.71 13.10
CA LEU A 71 5.71 2.77 13.96
C LEU A 71 5.02 1.42 14.13
N ARG A 72 3.68 1.35 14.09
CA ARG A 72 2.97 0.11 14.40
C ARG A 72 2.70 -0.68 13.14
N GLN A 73 3.00 -1.97 13.21
CA GLN A 73 2.88 -2.90 12.09
C GLN A 73 2.30 -4.22 12.59
N SER A 74 1.39 -4.80 11.81
CA SER A 74 0.85 -6.13 12.04
C SER A 74 1.13 -7.01 10.82
N ALA A 75 1.89 -8.08 11.03
CA ALA A 75 2.23 -9.01 9.98
C ALA A 75 0.98 -9.77 9.50
N LEU A 76 0.77 -9.75 8.19
CA LEU A 76 -0.21 -10.59 7.51
C LEU A 76 0.44 -11.90 7.05
N TRP A 77 1.68 -11.83 6.57
CA TRP A 77 2.43 -13.01 6.18
C TRP A 77 3.92 -12.73 6.35
N GLU A 78 4.66 -13.74 6.81
CA GLU A 78 6.10 -13.71 6.98
C GLU A 78 6.64 -15.09 6.63
N HIS A 79 7.72 -15.12 5.86
CA HIS A 79 8.47 -16.34 5.59
C HIS A 79 9.96 -15.99 5.52
N PRO A 80 10.84 -16.71 6.21
CA PRO A 80 12.29 -16.49 6.07
C PRO A 80 12.77 -16.92 4.69
N ASP A 81 13.86 -16.34 4.24
CA ASP A 81 14.66 -16.92 3.16
C ASP A 81 15.31 -18.22 3.68
N LEU A 82 15.07 -19.33 2.98
CA LEU A 82 15.64 -20.65 3.28
C LEU A 82 16.59 -21.12 2.19
N ASP A 83 17.12 -20.19 1.39
CA ASP A 83 17.83 -20.43 0.14
C ASP A 83 17.00 -21.41 -0.72
N ILE A 84 17.67 -22.35 -1.39
CA ILE A 84 17.10 -23.43 -2.22
C ILE A 84 15.97 -24.26 -1.59
N ASN A 85 15.70 -24.10 -0.29
CA ASN A 85 14.59 -24.75 0.41
C ASN A 85 13.39 -23.84 0.64
N THR A 86 13.39 -22.62 0.11
CA THR A 86 12.24 -21.72 0.15
C THR A 86 11.08 -22.39 -0.60
N PRO A 87 9.90 -22.54 0.02
CA PRO A 87 8.82 -23.29 -0.59
C PRO A 87 8.10 -22.46 -1.65
N THR A 88 7.63 -23.16 -2.68
CA THR A 88 6.75 -22.62 -3.70
C THR A 88 5.41 -22.17 -3.08
N VAL A 89 5.10 -20.87 -3.14
CA VAL A 89 3.87 -20.28 -2.57
C VAL A 89 3.32 -19.20 -3.53
N PRO A 90 2.56 -19.57 -4.57
CA PRO A 90 1.92 -18.58 -5.44
C PRO A 90 0.79 -17.80 -4.74
N ARG A 91 0.26 -18.33 -3.63
CA ARG A 91 -0.89 -17.76 -2.92
C ARG A 91 -0.88 -18.10 -1.44
N TYR A 92 -1.30 -17.16 -0.59
CA TYR A 92 -1.51 -17.37 0.83
C TYR A 92 -2.88 -16.83 1.31
N PRO A 93 -3.67 -17.62 2.08
CA PRO A 93 -3.50 -19.06 2.23
C PRO A 93 -3.67 -19.75 0.87
N GLU A 94 -3.17 -20.97 0.73
CA GLU A 94 -3.25 -21.75 -0.52
C GLU A 94 -4.68 -21.79 -1.09
N ALA A 95 -5.68 -21.92 -0.21
CA ALA A 95 -7.09 -21.84 -0.55
C ALA A 95 -7.88 -20.90 0.38
N GLY A 96 -8.87 -20.18 -0.17
CA GLY A 96 -9.77 -19.33 0.59
C GLY A 96 -9.12 -18.04 1.11
N VAL A 97 -9.44 -17.67 2.35
CA VAL A 97 -8.99 -16.44 3.03
C VAL A 97 -8.53 -16.77 4.43
N THR A 98 -7.70 -15.91 5.02
CA THR A 98 -7.22 -16.04 6.41
C THR A 98 -7.42 -14.73 7.16
N GLN A 99 -7.08 -14.74 8.46
CA GLN A 99 -7.32 -13.62 9.36
C GLN A 99 -6.13 -13.32 10.26
N ARG A 100 -5.89 -12.02 10.49
CA ARG A 100 -4.91 -11.50 11.47
C ARG A 100 -5.49 -10.26 12.14
N PHE A 101 -5.18 -10.09 13.42
CA PHE A 101 -5.62 -8.93 14.17
C PHE A 101 -4.59 -7.80 14.06
N ALA A 102 -5.05 -6.59 13.79
CA ALA A 102 -4.25 -5.37 13.86
C ALA A 102 -4.83 -4.45 14.93
N ASP A 103 -4.07 -4.17 15.99
CA ASP A 103 -4.48 -3.35 17.14
C ASP A 103 -4.22 -1.85 16.95
N HIS A 104 -4.07 -1.43 15.70
CA HIS A 104 -3.66 -0.10 15.31
C HIS A 104 -4.41 0.39 14.07
N LEU A 105 -4.34 1.70 13.85
CA LEU A 105 -4.84 2.31 12.61
C LEU A 105 -4.17 1.64 11.40
N ILE A 106 -4.96 1.34 10.37
CA ILE A 106 -4.46 0.82 9.11
C ILE A 106 -4.47 1.97 8.10
N ASN A 107 -3.28 2.46 7.78
CA ASN A 107 -3.07 3.54 6.82
C ASN A 107 -2.44 3.05 5.52
N GLU A 108 -1.68 1.96 5.55
CA GLU A 108 -1.02 1.39 4.38
C GLU A 108 -1.00 -0.14 4.44
N VAL A 109 -0.95 -0.77 3.27
CA VAL A 109 -0.62 -2.18 3.07
C VAL A 109 0.76 -2.24 2.43
N CYS A 110 1.69 -2.93 3.06
CA CYS A 110 3.07 -3.00 2.63
C CYS A 110 3.48 -4.44 2.28
N ALA A 111 4.35 -4.56 1.28
CA ALA A 111 4.99 -5.81 0.90
C ALA A 111 6.47 -5.56 0.58
N PHE A 112 7.32 -6.37 1.23
CA PHE A 112 8.76 -6.45 1.00
C PHE A 112 9.06 -7.92 0.84
N VAL A 113 9.04 -8.38 -0.41
CA VAL A 113 9.02 -9.80 -0.76
C VAL A 113 10.05 -10.02 -1.86
N GLY A 114 11.02 -10.87 -1.56
CA GLY A 114 11.93 -11.46 -2.52
C GLY A 114 11.42 -12.84 -2.95
N GLU A 115 12.12 -13.44 -3.89
CA GLU A 115 11.87 -14.75 -4.46
C GLU A 115 13.23 -15.41 -4.66
N ASP A 116 13.37 -16.67 -4.23
CA ASP A 116 14.62 -17.42 -4.44
C ASP A 116 14.47 -18.30 -5.67
N ASP A 117 15.17 -17.95 -6.75
CA ASP A 117 15.22 -18.72 -8.00
C ASP A 117 16.00 -20.05 -7.87
N THR A 118 15.94 -20.72 -6.71
CA THR A 118 16.60 -22.00 -6.41
C THR A 118 18.13 -21.99 -6.61
N GLY A 119 18.76 -20.81 -6.45
CA GLY A 119 20.21 -20.62 -6.59
C GLY A 119 20.74 -20.59 -8.03
N ILE A 120 19.90 -20.34 -9.03
CA ILE A 120 20.30 -20.25 -10.45
C ILE A 120 20.71 -18.80 -10.85
N ASN A 121 20.12 -17.79 -10.24
CA ASN A 121 20.35 -16.36 -10.47
C ASN A 121 20.35 -15.56 -9.17
N VAL A 122 20.44 -14.23 -9.30
CA VAL A 122 20.20 -13.31 -8.19
C VAL A 122 18.69 -13.32 -7.93
N ASP A 123 18.32 -13.44 -6.66
CA ASP A 123 16.95 -13.38 -6.16
C ASP A 123 16.15 -12.24 -6.79
N ASP A 124 14.97 -12.58 -7.28
CA ASP A 124 14.01 -11.63 -7.82
C ASP A 124 13.33 -10.83 -6.70
N VAL A 125 13.03 -9.56 -6.97
CA VAL A 125 12.30 -8.70 -6.03
C VAL A 125 10.85 -8.57 -6.50
N LEU A 126 9.93 -9.31 -5.86
CA LEU A 126 8.51 -9.31 -6.21
C LEU A 126 7.77 -8.06 -5.74
N ALA A 127 8.12 -7.51 -4.58
CA ALA A 127 7.52 -6.28 -4.08
C ALA A 127 8.44 -5.52 -3.14
N GLN A 128 8.45 -4.20 -3.29
CA GLN A 128 9.18 -3.31 -2.39
C GLN A 128 8.45 -1.99 -2.20
N GLY A 129 7.49 -1.96 -1.28
CA GLY A 129 6.80 -0.72 -0.97
C GLY A 129 5.49 -0.89 -0.21
N CYS A 130 4.70 0.18 -0.24
CA CYS A 130 3.43 0.29 0.43
C CYS A 130 2.41 1.00 -0.47
N GLU A 131 1.15 0.60 -0.35
CA GLU A 131 0.01 1.26 -0.96
C GLU A 131 -0.89 1.87 0.12
N PRO A 132 -1.38 3.12 -0.05
CA PRO A 132 -2.31 3.73 0.89
C PRO A 132 -3.59 2.90 1.06
N PHE A 133 -3.98 2.65 2.31
CA PHE A 133 -5.17 1.91 2.63
C PHE A 133 -6.42 2.78 2.47
N HIS A 134 -7.39 2.25 1.74
CA HIS A 134 -8.64 2.91 1.39
C HIS A 134 -9.87 2.10 1.81
N GLY A 135 -9.67 0.87 2.29
CA GLY A 135 -10.72 -0.05 2.75
C GLY A 135 -10.54 -1.46 2.22
N PRO A 136 -11.53 -2.34 2.40
CA PRO A 136 -11.55 -3.61 1.70
C PRO A 136 -11.38 -3.43 0.18
N GLY A 137 -10.49 -4.20 -0.42
CA GLY A 137 -10.06 -4.05 -1.81
C GLY A 137 -8.77 -4.81 -2.10
N ALA A 138 -8.32 -4.75 -3.35
CA ALA A 138 -7.04 -5.31 -3.78
C ALA A 138 -5.96 -4.22 -3.80
N TYR A 139 -4.80 -4.56 -3.24
CA TYR A 139 -3.62 -3.72 -3.15
C TYR A 139 -2.48 -4.44 -3.86
N THR A 140 -2.08 -3.95 -5.02
CA THR A 140 -0.95 -4.53 -5.79
C THR A 140 0.28 -3.68 -5.55
N ILE A 141 1.27 -4.24 -4.85
CA ILE A 141 2.55 -3.61 -4.58
C ILE A 141 3.55 -4.17 -5.62
N PRO A 142 4.10 -3.34 -6.51
CA PRO A 142 5.05 -3.80 -7.51
C PRO A 142 6.47 -3.95 -6.93
N GLY A 143 7.24 -4.84 -7.54
CA GLY A 143 8.69 -4.89 -7.45
C GLY A 143 9.31 -4.79 -8.85
N PRO A 144 10.65 -4.72 -8.96
CA PRO A 144 11.35 -4.78 -10.24
C PRO A 144 10.99 -6.01 -11.08
N ASP A 145 10.78 -7.16 -10.43
CA ASP A 145 10.69 -8.45 -11.12
C ASP A 145 9.28 -9.04 -11.10
N GLY A 146 8.42 -8.56 -10.19
CA GLY A 146 7.08 -9.10 -10.00
C GLY A 146 6.11 -8.16 -9.31
N SER A 147 5.11 -8.75 -8.66
CA SER A 147 4.18 -8.01 -7.81
C SER A 147 3.59 -8.90 -6.71
N VAL A 148 3.17 -8.27 -5.61
CA VAL A 148 2.37 -8.91 -4.56
C VAL A 148 1.01 -8.23 -4.52
N THR A 149 -0.06 -9.01 -4.68
CA THR A 149 -1.44 -8.51 -4.56
C THR A 149 -2.07 -8.99 -3.26
N VAL A 150 -2.38 -8.05 -2.37
CA VAL A 150 -3.09 -8.31 -1.12
C VAL A 150 -4.56 -7.94 -1.32
N THR A 151 -5.45 -8.92 -1.24
CA THR A 151 -6.91 -8.68 -1.24
C THR A 151 -7.41 -8.67 0.18
N VAL A 152 -7.86 -7.52 0.67
CA VAL A 152 -8.52 -7.35 1.97
C VAL A 152 -10.03 -7.40 1.76
N TYR A 153 -10.69 -8.38 2.37
CA TYR A 153 -12.14 -8.58 2.24
C TYR A 153 -12.94 -7.86 3.32
N HIS A 154 -12.36 -7.74 4.53
CA HIS A 154 -13.03 -7.14 5.67
C HIS A 154 -12.02 -6.67 6.73
N VAL A 155 -12.39 -5.63 7.47
CA VAL A 155 -11.73 -5.16 8.70
C VAL A 155 -12.84 -4.86 9.72
N GLY A 156 -12.82 -5.54 10.86
CA GLY A 156 -13.84 -5.37 11.91
C GLY A 156 -13.64 -6.26 13.12
#